data_AF-A0A7Y0W115-F1
#
_entry.id   AF-A0A7Y0W115-F1
#
_cell.length_a   1.000
_cell.length_b   1.000
_cell.length_c   1.000
_cell.angle_alpha   90.00
_cell.angle_beta   90.00
_cell.angle_gamma   90.00
#
_symmetry.space_group_name_H-M   'P 1'
#
loop_
_entity.id
_entity.type
_entity.pdbx_description
1 polymer ?
#
loop_
_entity_poly.entity_id
_entity_poly.type
_entity_poly.pdbx_seq_one_letter_code
_entity_poly.pdbx_strand_id
1 'polypeptide(L)'
;MLMLLRTLEIPDAHGQLLNAVVLCGFTATGLHRQFLVYSLNEKSGDELVKIYLTYLEGEDQTLRMCDAPPEILTAAAQVLKDVLRDACATVPRQTENTYALMDLTDTDIECSAVNTHYSLKISDAWLMNLLHYDPPSEASALPLQSKDTSSCAPLAIREASSVTVESVATCNVQTTSSKIDANIKSLVASITHHKEILLGKYVKLDELQRELEQREQQLLIREQALNQREDELLASISSLQAAEEQLDALLDR
;
A
#
# COMPACT_ATOMS: atom_id res chain seq x y z
N MET A 1 12.34 -2.02 13.05
CA MET A 1 11.89 -0.62 13.00
C MET A 1 10.62 -0.60 12.17
N LEU A 2 9.48 -0.17 12.71
CA LEU A 2 8.23 -0.06 11.93
C LEU A 2 8.48 0.92 10.78
N MET A 3 8.32 0.47 9.52
CA MET A 3 8.36 1.38 8.37
C MET A 3 7.25 2.42 8.56
N LEU A 4 7.65 3.66 8.85
CA LEU A 4 6.72 4.78 8.94
C LEU A 4 6.11 4.96 7.54
N LEU A 5 4.80 4.81 7.43
CA LEU A 5 4.07 5.09 6.19
C LEU A 5 4.29 6.56 5.83
N ARG A 6 5.19 6.80 4.88
CA ARG A 6 5.53 8.12 4.34
C ARG A 6 4.72 8.38 3.08
N THR A 7 4.26 9.62 2.90
CA THR A 7 3.57 10.05 1.68
C THR A 7 4.44 11.00 0.85
N LEU A 8 4.29 10.96 -0.47
CA LEU A 8 4.93 11.86 -1.44
C LEU A 8 3.88 12.46 -2.37
N GLU A 9 4.15 13.66 -2.89
CA GLU A 9 3.32 14.31 -3.91
C GLU A 9 3.94 14.08 -5.29
N ILE A 10 3.29 13.27 -6.12
CA ILE A 10 3.80 12.88 -7.43
C ILE A 10 2.95 13.54 -8.52
N PRO A 11 3.54 14.31 -9.44
CA PRO A 11 2.79 14.95 -10.52
C PRO A 11 2.27 13.90 -11.52
N ASP A 12 1.04 14.09 -12.00
CA ASP A 12 0.48 13.36 -13.13
C ASP A 12 0.94 13.95 -14.48
N ALA A 13 0.48 13.38 -15.59
CA ALA A 13 0.80 13.88 -16.93
C ALA A 13 0.26 15.31 -17.21
N HIS A 14 -0.68 15.78 -16.39
CA HIS A 14 -1.30 17.11 -16.46
C HIS A 14 -0.73 18.09 -15.42
N GLY A 15 0.25 17.65 -14.61
CA GLY A 15 0.85 18.43 -13.52
C GLY A 15 0.02 18.49 -12.24
N GLN A 16 -1.04 17.69 -12.11
CA GLN A 16 -1.77 17.54 -10.85
C GLN A 16 -0.98 16.68 -9.88
N LEU A 17 -0.85 17.12 -8.64
CA LEU A 17 -0.14 16.40 -7.59
C LEU A 17 -1.02 15.28 -7.03
N LEU A 18 -0.55 14.05 -7.14
CA LEU A 18 -1.19 12.85 -6.61
C LEU A 18 -0.50 12.42 -5.32
N ASN A 19 -1.30 12.04 -4.31
CA ASN A 19 -0.77 11.51 -3.07
C ASN A 19 -0.33 10.04 -3.27
N ALA A 20 0.97 9.83 -3.17
CA ALA A 20 1.61 8.53 -3.19
C ALA A 20 1.94 8.07 -1.78
N VAL A 21 1.70 6.81 -1.48
CA VAL A 21 2.19 6.14 -0.26
C VAL A 21 3.47 5.39 -0.62
N VAL A 22 4.57 5.73 0.05
CA VAL A 22 5.84 5.01 -0.08
C VAL A 22 5.68 3.64 0.57
N LEU A 23 5.97 2.60 -0.21
CA LEU A 23 5.92 1.22 0.27
C LEU A 23 7.28 0.77 0.77
N CYS A 24 8.32 0.96 -0.05
CA CYS A 24 9.71 0.74 0.35
C CYS A 24 10.69 1.44 -0.59
N GLY A 25 11.87 1.77 -0.08
CA GLY A 25 13.05 2.08 -0.88
C GLY A 25 14.06 0.95 -0.77
N PHE A 26 14.74 0.61 -1.87
CA PHE A 26 15.79 -0.39 -1.85
C PHE A 26 16.94 -0.06 -2.80
N THR A 27 18.14 -0.44 -2.40
CA THR A 27 19.33 -0.47 -3.26
C THR A 27 19.48 -1.87 -3.83
N ALA A 28 19.43 -2.01 -5.15
CA ALA A 28 19.77 -3.27 -5.82
C ALA A 28 21.30 -3.41 -5.82
N THR A 29 21.83 -4.31 -4.99
CA THR A 29 23.28 -4.51 -4.78
C THR A 29 24.00 -4.89 -6.07
N GLY A 30 23.41 -5.76 -6.89
CA GLY A 30 23.98 -6.18 -8.17
C GLY A 30 24.01 -5.07 -9.24
N LEU A 31 23.19 -4.03 -9.08
CA LEU A 31 23.14 -2.89 -10.00
C LEU A 31 23.82 -1.64 -9.43
N HIS A 32 24.14 -1.63 -8.13
CA HIS A 32 24.57 -0.45 -7.36
C HIS A 32 23.67 0.77 -7.60
N ARG A 33 22.35 0.53 -7.67
CA ARG A 33 21.34 1.55 -7.99
C ARG A 33 20.21 1.53 -6.98
N GLN A 34 19.66 2.71 -6.71
CA GLN A 34 18.58 2.92 -5.75
C GLN A 34 17.24 2.99 -6.47
N PHE A 35 16.22 2.45 -5.84
CA PHE A 35 14.87 2.38 -6.38
C PHE A 35 13.86 2.67 -5.30
N LEU A 36 12.74 3.25 -5.72
CA LEU A 36 11.61 3.57 -4.87
C LEU A 36 10.37 2.84 -5.39
N VAL A 37 9.64 2.26 -4.45
CA VAL A 37 8.35 1.63 -4.69
C VAL A 37 7.28 2.38 -3.93
N TYR A 38 6.24 2.78 -4.63
CA TYR A 38 5.12 3.51 -4.03
C TYR A 38 3.79 3.08 -4.68
N SER A 39 2.67 3.42 -4.04
CA SER A 39 1.32 3.24 -4.60
C SER A 39 0.53 4.53 -4.58
N LEU A 40 -0.28 4.75 -5.62
CA LEU A 40 -1.26 5.83 -5.70
C LEU A 40 -2.65 5.43 -5.19
N ASN A 41 -2.76 4.27 -4.51
CA ASN A 41 -4.02 3.68 -4.05
C ASN A 41 -5.04 3.44 -5.19
N GLU A 42 -4.53 3.14 -6.39
CA GLU A 42 -5.34 2.74 -7.53
C GLU A 42 -5.65 1.25 -7.44
N LYS A 43 -6.91 0.91 -7.16
CA LYS A 43 -7.38 -0.48 -7.20
C LYS A 43 -7.71 -0.88 -8.63
N SER A 44 -7.05 -1.92 -9.12
CA SER A 44 -7.48 -2.66 -10.32
C SER A 44 -8.64 -3.56 -9.89
N GLY A 45 -9.69 -3.69 -10.69
CA GLY A 45 -10.94 -4.39 -10.33
C GLY A 45 -10.84 -5.87 -9.93
N ASP A 46 -9.63 -6.43 -9.86
CA ASP A 46 -9.32 -7.85 -9.64
C ASP A 46 -8.58 -8.09 -8.29
N GLU A 47 -8.86 -7.31 -7.24
CA GLU A 47 -8.11 -7.34 -5.94
C GLU A 47 -6.60 -7.06 -6.07
N LEU A 48 -6.17 -6.57 -7.24
CA LEU A 48 -4.80 -6.19 -7.51
C LEU A 48 -4.61 -4.70 -7.25
N VAL A 49 -3.54 -4.37 -6.56
CA VAL A 49 -3.11 -2.99 -6.31
C VAL A 49 -2.05 -2.61 -7.32
N LYS A 50 -2.21 -1.43 -7.92
CA LYS A 50 -1.20 -0.85 -8.80
C LYS A 50 -0.11 -0.20 -7.97
N ILE A 51 1.12 -0.60 -8.22
CA ILE A 51 2.33 -0.01 -7.62
C ILE A 51 3.22 0.52 -8.72
N TYR A 52 4.09 1.44 -8.36
CA TYR A 52 5.02 2.10 -9.27
C TYR A 52 6.44 1.90 -8.75
N LEU A 53 7.34 1.62 -9.67
CA LEU A 53 8.76 1.47 -9.46
C LEU A 53 9.48 2.58 -10.22
N THR A 54 10.33 3.32 -9.53
CA THR A 54 11.13 4.40 -10.12
C THR A 54 12.57 4.31 -9.67
N TYR A 55 13.49 4.77 -10.53
CA TYR A 55 14.91 4.85 -10.23
C TYR A 55 15.18 6.13 -9.45
N LEU A 56 15.99 6.01 -8.40
CA LEU A 56 16.43 7.14 -7.59
C LEU A 56 17.90 7.44 -7.86
N GLU A 57 18.21 8.72 -8.00
CA GLU A 57 19.57 9.23 -8.09
C GLU A 57 19.76 10.37 -7.09
N GLY A 58 20.93 10.46 -6.48
CA GLY A 58 21.23 11.52 -5.51
C GLY A 58 22.21 11.03 -4.44
N GLU A 59 22.58 11.95 -3.56
CA GLU A 59 23.48 11.68 -2.43
C GLU A 59 22.86 12.25 -1.14
N ASP A 60 23.25 11.66 -0.02
CA ASP A 60 22.83 12.04 1.33
C ASP A 60 21.30 12.06 1.54
N GLN A 61 20.73 13.26 1.64
CA GLN A 61 19.34 13.50 2.02
C GLN A 61 18.51 14.02 0.83
N THR A 62 19.07 14.17 -0.36
CA THR A 62 18.33 14.67 -1.53
C THR A 62 18.40 13.66 -2.65
N LEU A 63 17.27 12.99 -2.89
CA LEU A 63 17.10 12.01 -3.96
C LEU A 63 16.15 12.58 -5.01
N ARG A 64 16.37 12.26 -6.28
CA ARG A 64 15.47 12.57 -7.38
C ARG A 64 14.99 11.32 -8.07
N MET A 65 13.71 11.28 -8.40
CA MET A 65 13.17 10.27 -9.30
C MET A 65 13.66 10.58 -10.72
N CYS A 66 14.21 9.58 -11.38
CA CYS A 66 14.78 9.70 -12.71
C CYS A 66 14.19 8.65 -13.63
N ASP A 67 14.06 9.04 -14.91
CA ASP A 67 13.73 8.08 -15.96
C ASP A 67 14.91 7.11 -16.13
N ALA A 68 14.59 5.83 -16.26
CA ALA A 68 15.56 4.77 -16.43
C ALA A 68 15.16 3.88 -17.60
N PRO A 69 16.13 3.37 -18.37
CA PRO A 69 15.83 2.46 -19.46
C PRO A 69 15.10 1.20 -18.95
N PRO A 70 14.23 0.61 -19.78
CA PRO A 70 13.37 -0.50 -19.39
C PRO A 70 14.16 -1.73 -18.91
N GLU A 71 15.39 -1.93 -19.40
CA GLU A 71 16.30 -2.99 -18.98
C GLU A 71 16.68 -2.88 -17.49
N ILE A 72 16.92 -1.66 -17.00
CA ILE A 72 17.23 -1.42 -15.59
C ILE A 72 15.98 -1.61 -14.74
N LEU A 73 14.83 -1.11 -15.21
CA LEU A 73 13.56 -1.22 -14.49
C LEU A 73 13.07 -2.67 -14.41
N THR A 74 13.28 -3.48 -15.45
CA THR A 74 12.95 -4.92 -15.44
C THR A 74 13.86 -5.71 -14.51
N ALA A 75 15.16 -5.40 -14.47
CA ALA A 75 16.08 -5.99 -13.50
C ALA A 75 15.70 -5.60 -12.06
N ALA A 76 15.37 -4.33 -11.82
CA ALA A 76 14.89 -3.84 -10.52
C ALA A 76 13.55 -4.45 -10.12
N ALA A 77 12.63 -4.67 -11.07
CA ALA A 77 11.38 -5.37 -10.83
C ALA A 77 11.62 -6.83 -10.42
N GLN A 78 12.69 -7.46 -10.91
CA GLN A 78 13.05 -8.80 -10.48
C GLN A 78 13.60 -8.84 -9.06
N VAL A 79 14.45 -7.86 -8.70
CA VAL A 79 14.89 -7.66 -7.30
C VAL A 79 13.70 -7.37 -6.39
N LEU A 80 12.73 -6.57 -6.82
CA LEU A 80 11.50 -6.31 -6.07
C LEU A 80 10.70 -7.60 -5.81
N LYS A 81 10.69 -8.56 -6.75
CA LYS A 81 10.06 -9.87 -6.49
C LYS A 81 10.79 -10.64 -5.40
N ASP A 82 12.11 -10.52 -5.32
CA ASP A 82 12.88 -11.12 -4.23
C ASP A 82 12.52 -10.47 -2.89
N VAL A 83 12.41 -9.13 -2.84
CA VAL A 83 11.93 -8.39 -1.65
C VAL A 83 10.54 -8.87 -1.24
N LEU A 84 9.60 -8.97 -2.18
CA LEU A 84 8.23 -9.40 -1.91
C LEU A 84 8.17 -10.86 -1.45
N ARG A 85 8.98 -11.75 -2.03
CA ARG A 85 9.09 -13.15 -1.61
C ARG A 85 9.58 -13.23 -0.17
N ASP A 86 10.61 -12.46 0.17
CA ASP A 86 11.20 -12.42 1.51
C ASP A 86 10.21 -11.84 2.54
N ALA A 87 9.46 -10.81 2.16
CA ALA A 87 8.40 -10.23 2.97
C ALA A 87 7.21 -11.17 3.22
N CYS A 88 6.91 -12.04 2.25
CA CYS A 88 5.84 -13.03 2.36
C CYS A 88 6.31 -14.37 2.96
N ALA A 89 7.59 -14.53 3.28
CA ALA A 89 8.11 -15.75 3.88
C ALA A 89 7.61 -15.90 5.32
N THR A 90 7.43 -17.15 5.77
CA THR A 90 7.02 -17.47 7.16
C THR A 90 8.04 -17.00 8.19
N VAL A 91 9.30 -16.85 7.79
CA VAL A 91 10.36 -16.19 8.55
C VAL A 91 10.94 -15.09 7.66
N PRO A 92 10.66 -13.81 7.95
CA PRO A 92 11.22 -12.69 7.20
C PRO A 92 12.74 -12.76 7.22
N ARG A 93 13.36 -12.94 6.05
CA ARG A 93 14.81 -12.97 5.90
C ARG A 93 15.17 -12.26 4.61
N GLN A 94 16.07 -11.30 4.71
CA GLN A 94 16.62 -10.64 3.55
C GLN A 94 17.54 -11.61 2.82
N THR A 95 17.27 -11.87 1.54
CA THR A 95 18.19 -12.64 0.69
C THR A 95 19.51 -11.87 0.60
N GLU A 96 20.55 -12.37 1.28
CA GLU A 96 21.87 -11.76 1.31
C GLU A 96 22.37 -11.47 -0.11
N ASN A 97 22.86 -10.25 -0.33
CA ASN A 97 23.49 -9.78 -1.57
C ASN A 97 22.56 -9.49 -2.77
N THR A 98 21.24 -9.45 -2.62
CA THR A 98 20.32 -9.09 -3.72
C THR A 98 19.81 -7.64 -3.62
N TYR A 99 19.52 -7.17 -2.41
CA TYR A 99 19.09 -5.80 -2.15
C TYR A 99 19.46 -5.34 -0.74
N ALA A 100 19.43 -4.03 -0.49
CA ALA A 100 19.45 -3.41 0.83
C ALA A 100 18.27 -2.44 0.97
N LEU A 101 17.46 -2.57 2.02
CA LEU A 101 16.39 -1.61 2.28
C LEU A 101 16.98 -0.27 2.69
N MET A 102 16.35 0.80 2.21
CA MET A 102 16.75 2.18 2.51
C MET A 102 15.82 2.77 3.57
N ASP A 103 16.40 3.52 4.49
CA ASP A 103 15.62 4.40 5.36
C ASP A 103 15.34 5.71 4.61
N LEU A 104 14.07 6.09 4.54
CA LEU A 104 13.58 7.23 3.79
C LEU A 104 12.86 8.25 4.69
N THR A 105 13.00 8.17 6.02
CA THR A 105 12.26 9.07 6.94
C THR A 105 12.58 10.54 6.72
N ASP A 106 13.86 10.88 6.56
CA ASP A 106 14.36 12.27 6.52
C ASP A 106 14.90 12.70 5.15
N THR A 107 14.65 11.91 4.11
CA THR A 107 15.17 12.17 2.75
C THR A 107 14.23 13.07 1.96
N ASP A 108 14.66 14.20 1.42
CA ASP A 108 13.90 14.95 0.43
C ASP A 108 13.90 14.22 -0.92
N ILE A 109 12.72 14.03 -1.51
CA ILE A 109 12.56 13.26 -2.77
C ILE A 109 11.90 14.15 -3.83
N GLU A 110 12.69 14.57 -4.81
CA GLU A 110 12.21 15.29 -5.99
C GLU A 110 11.45 14.32 -6.91
N CYS A 111 10.12 14.49 -6.98
CA CYS A 111 9.25 13.57 -7.69
C CYS A 111 9.12 13.95 -9.17
N SER A 112 9.30 12.98 -10.07
CA SER A 112 9.02 13.10 -11.50
C SER A 112 7.59 12.67 -11.84
N ALA A 113 7.15 12.97 -13.06
CA ALA A 113 5.80 12.66 -13.50
C ALA A 113 5.54 11.14 -13.55
N VAL A 114 4.36 10.70 -13.09
CA VAL A 114 3.97 9.28 -12.96
C VAL A 114 4.13 8.48 -14.26
N ASN A 115 4.00 9.12 -15.42
CA ASN A 115 4.13 8.49 -16.74
C ASN A 115 5.56 8.04 -17.07
N THR A 116 6.56 8.50 -16.32
CA THR A 116 7.96 8.07 -16.42
C THR A 116 8.26 6.85 -15.53
N HIS A 117 7.31 6.43 -14.69
CA HIS A 117 7.53 5.37 -13.72
C HIS A 117 7.00 4.03 -14.21
N TYR A 118 7.65 2.95 -13.79
CA TYR A 118 7.31 1.60 -14.21
C TYR A 118 6.14 1.05 -13.37
N SER A 119 4.99 0.83 -13.99
CA SER A 119 3.80 0.33 -13.28
C SER A 119 3.75 -1.19 -13.21
N LEU A 120 3.47 -1.72 -12.02
CA LEU A 120 3.30 -3.14 -11.73
C LEU A 120 1.97 -3.37 -11.01
N LYS A 121 1.49 -4.62 -11.01
CA LYS A 121 0.30 -5.04 -10.26
C LYS A 121 0.69 -6.14 -9.27
N ILE A 122 0.27 -5.99 -8.01
CA ILE A 122 0.49 -6.99 -6.95
C ILE A 122 -0.81 -7.29 -6.21
N SER A 123 -0.90 -8.44 -5.55
CA SER A 123 -2.07 -8.77 -4.71
C SER A 123 -2.08 -7.94 -3.43
N ASP A 124 -3.27 -7.68 -2.90
CA ASP A 124 -3.44 -6.97 -1.62
C ASP A 124 -2.73 -7.66 -0.45
N ALA A 125 -2.73 -9.01 -0.43
CA ALA A 125 -2.02 -9.79 0.57
C ALA A 125 -0.50 -9.54 0.58
N TRP A 126 0.12 -9.42 -0.61
CA TRP A 126 1.55 -9.13 -0.72
C TRP A 126 1.88 -7.71 -0.28
N LEU A 127 1.01 -6.76 -0.61
CA LEU A 127 1.14 -5.38 -0.15
C LEU A 127 1.12 -5.30 1.37
N MET A 128 0.16 -5.99 2.01
CA MET A 128 0.05 -6.02 3.47
C MET A 128 1.28 -6.66 4.11
N ASN A 129 1.81 -7.75 3.57
CA ASN A 129 3.04 -8.35 4.09
C ASN A 129 4.25 -7.42 3.94
N LEU A 130 4.36 -6.69 2.81
CA LEU A 130 5.43 -5.72 2.59
C LEU A 130 5.39 -4.56 3.59
N LEU A 131 4.19 -4.06 3.94
CA LEU A 131 4.04 -2.98 4.92
C LEU A 131 4.48 -3.38 6.33
N HIS A 132 4.42 -4.67 6.66
CA HIS A 132 4.87 -5.22 7.95
C HIS A 132 6.27 -5.80 7.88
N TYR A 133 6.95 -5.68 6.74
CA TYR A 133 8.26 -6.28 6.54
C TYR A 133 9.35 -5.48 7.26
N ASP A 134 9.91 -6.10 8.30
CA ASP A 134 11.04 -5.57 9.07
C ASP A 134 12.08 -6.70 9.16
N PRO A 135 13.00 -6.82 8.20
CA PRO A 135 14.02 -7.85 8.25
C PRO A 135 14.91 -7.61 9.48
N PRO A 136 15.24 -8.66 10.26
CA PRO A 136 16.18 -8.52 11.35
C PRO A 136 17.53 -8.08 10.76
N SER A 137 17.94 -6.85 11.07
CA SER A 137 19.28 -6.36 10.76
C SER A 137 20.29 -7.18 11.57
N GLU A 138 20.99 -8.12 10.94
CA GLU A 138 22.19 -8.71 11.53
C GLU A 138 23.33 -7.67 11.50
N ALA A 139 23.23 -6.67 12.37
CA ALA A 139 24.30 -5.74 12.68
C ALA A 139 24.23 -5.31 14.15
N SER A 140 24.40 -6.28 15.07
CA SER A 140 25.21 -6.10 16.29
C SER A 140 25.18 -7.38 17.14
N ALA A 141 26.09 -8.31 16.85
CA ALA A 141 26.49 -9.35 17.80
C ALA A 141 28.03 -9.38 17.85
N LEU A 142 28.64 -8.34 18.39
CA LEU A 142 30.00 -8.40 18.94
C LEU A 142 30.02 -7.76 20.33
N PRO A 143 30.50 -8.45 21.38
CA PRO A 143 30.50 -7.92 22.73
C PRO A 143 31.52 -6.80 22.92
N LEU A 144 31.07 -5.76 23.60
CA LEU A 144 31.86 -4.69 24.21
C LEU A 144 33.09 -5.23 24.96
N GLN A 145 34.28 -4.75 24.60
CA GLN A 145 35.40 -4.64 25.54
C GLN A 145 35.75 -3.18 25.74
N SER A 146 35.36 -2.70 26.93
CA SER A 146 35.82 -1.49 27.59
C SER A 146 37.33 -1.51 27.80
N LYS A 147 38.01 -0.40 27.48
CA LYS A 147 39.20 0.00 28.22
C LYS A 147 39.40 1.52 28.20
N ASP A 148 39.37 2.07 29.40
CA ASP A 148 39.48 3.47 29.76
C ASP A 148 40.87 4.09 29.46
N THR A 149 40.90 5.41 29.24
CA THR A 149 41.56 6.46 30.08
C THR A 149 42.36 7.54 29.33
N SER A 150 42.24 8.76 29.90
CA SER A 150 43.09 9.97 29.83
C SER A 150 42.85 10.94 28.66
N SER A 151 42.11 12.04 28.85
CA SER A 151 42.43 13.31 29.55
C SER A 151 43.42 14.21 28.80
N CYS A 152 42.98 15.38 28.31
CA CYS A 152 43.50 16.71 28.71
C CYS A 152 42.79 17.85 27.92
N ALA A 153 42.20 18.81 28.63
CA ALA A 153 42.05 20.23 28.20
C ALA A 153 43.13 21.05 28.97
N PRO A 154 43.34 22.38 28.82
CA PRO A 154 42.54 23.44 28.17
C PRO A 154 43.38 24.60 27.52
N LEU A 155 42.74 25.80 27.37
CA LEU A 155 43.24 27.18 27.10
C LEU A 155 43.03 27.70 25.66
N ALA A 156 42.05 28.57 25.36
CA ALA A 156 41.78 29.97 25.76
C ALA A 156 42.48 31.03 24.86
N ILE A 157 41.69 31.97 24.32
CA ILE A 157 41.83 33.46 24.35
C ILE A 157 41.08 34.12 23.16
N ARG A 158 40.15 35.03 23.52
CA ARG A 158 39.78 36.41 23.00
C ARG A 158 40.08 36.76 21.52
N GLU A 159 39.38 37.64 20.79
CA GLU A 159 38.54 38.81 21.12
C GLU A 159 37.85 39.34 19.84
N ALA A 160 36.57 39.75 19.98
CA ALA A 160 35.93 41.02 19.57
C ALA A 160 35.99 41.66 18.16
N SER A 161 34.86 42.35 17.87
CA SER A 161 34.56 43.42 16.88
C SER A 161 33.85 42.95 15.60
N SER A 162 32.88 43.63 14.98
CA SER A 162 32.02 44.79 15.31
C SER A 162 31.12 45.07 14.09
N VAL A 163 29.85 45.46 14.32
CA VAL A 163 29.09 46.53 13.61
C VAL A 163 28.48 46.28 12.20
N THR A 164 27.12 46.26 12.18
CA THR A 164 26.10 46.73 11.19
C THR A 164 26.09 46.14 9.78
N VAL A 165 24.94 45.82 9.13
CA VAL A 165 23.88 46.72 8.64
C VAL A 165 22.55 45.95 8.43
N GLU A 166 21.45 46.67 8.63
CA GLU A 166 20.03 46.28 8.43
C GLU A 166 19.65 45.81 7.01
N SER A 167 18.42 45.26 6.95
CA SER A 167 17.52 45.12 5.81
C SER A 167 17.67 43.83 4.98
N VAL A 168 16.89 42.80 5.32
CA VAL A 168 15.89 42.10 4.47
C VAL A 168 15.26 40.99 5.34
N ALA A 169 14.12 41.24 6.01
CA ALA A 169 13.45 40.17 6.78
C ALA A 169 11.92 40.21 6.77
N THR A 170 11.29 41.22 6.18
CA THR A 170 9.82 41.35 6.20
C THR A 170 9.11 40.87 4.93
N CYS A 171 9.84 40.53 3.86
CA CYS A 171 9.22 40.07 2.61
C CYS A 171 9.02 38.54 2.51
N ASN A 172 9.62 37.74 3.40
CA ASN A 172 9.61 36.26 3.29
C ASN A 172 8.57 35.56 4.19
N VAL A 173 8.06 36.25 5.22
CA VAL A 173 7.08 35.69 6.17
C VAL A 173 5.67 35.68 5.56
N GLN A 174 5.34 36.65 4.71
CA GLN A 174 4.03 36.75 4.07
C GLN A 174 3.84 35.71 2.96
N THR A 175 4.91 35.33 2.27
CA THR A 175 4.94 34.29 1.24
C THR A 175 4.87 32.88 1.83
N THR A 176 5.52 32.63 2.97
CA THR A 176 5.44 31.33 3.66
C THR A 176 4.06 31.10 4.29
N SER A 177 3.49 32.12 4.94
CA SER A 177 2.12 32.04 5.48
C SER A 177 1.07 31.81 4.38
N SER A 178 1.19 32.51 3.24
CA SER A 178 0.27 32.34 2.10
C SER A 178 0.36 30.94 1.47
N LYS A 179 1.57 30.39 1.38
CA LYS A 179 1.79 29.00 0.91
C LYS A 179 1.19 27.98 1.88
N ILE A 180 1.36 28.18 3.18
CA ILE A 180 0.76 27.32 4.21
C ILE A 180 -0.78 27.36 4.10
N ASP A 181 -1.37 28.54 3.97
CA ASP A 181 -2.81 28.69 3.80
C ASP A 181 -3.34 28.03 2.51
N ALA A 182 -2.60 28.13 1.41
CA ALA A 182 -2.94 27.46 0.15
C ALA A 182 -2.92 25.93 0.30
N ASN A 183 -1.89 25.40 0.97
CA ASN A 183 -1.77 23.97 1.23
C ASN A 183 -2.88 23.46 2.15
N ILE A 184 -3.21 24.19 3.22
CA ILE A 184 -4.32 23.83 4.11
C ILE A 184 -5.65 23.83 3.34
N LYS A 185 -5.90 24.83 2.49
CA LYS A 185 -7.11 24.87 1.66
C LYS A 185 -7.17 23.71 0.67
N SER A 186 -6.05 23.38 0.04
CA SER A 186 -5.94 22.23 -0.86
C SER A 186 -6.21 20.91 -0.12
N LEU A 187 -5.63 20.74 1.08
CA LEU A 187 -5.84 19.58 1.93
C LEU A 187 -7.30 19.44 2.35
N VAL A 188 -7.95 20.54 2.78
CA VAL A 188 -9.37 20.55 3.15
C VAL A 188 -10.24 20.18 1.95
N ALA A 189 -9.95 20.69 0.76
CA ALA A 189 -10.67 20.34 -0.45
C ALA A 189 -10.51 18.84 -0.79
N SER A 190 -9.28 18.32 -0.69
CA SER A 190 -8.97 16.91 -0.92
C SER A 190 -9.69 15.98 0.07
N ILE A 191 -9.65 16.31 1.37
CA ILE A 191 -10.36 15.54 2.42
C ILE A 191 -11.88 15.59 2.19
N THR A 192 -12.42 16.76 1.83
CA THR A 192 -13.85 16.91 1.56
C THR A 192 -14.28 16.07 0.36
N HIS A 193 -13.50 16.10 -0.71
CA HIS A 193 -13.75 15.28 -1.89
C HIS A 193 -13.66 13.78 -1.57
N HIS A 194 -12.67 13.35 -0.78
CA HIS A 194 -12.55 11.96 -0.38
C HIS A 194 -13.72 11.51 0.50
N LYS A 195 -14.19 12.39 1.40
CA LYS A 195 -15.39 12.17 2.21
C LYS A 195 -16.64 11.98 1.33
N GLU A 196 -16.80 12.78 0.28
CA GLU A 196 -17.92 12.63 -0.66
C GLU A 196 -17.86 11.30 -1.41
N ILE A 197 -16.67 10.88 -1.86
CA ILE A 197 -16.47 9.57 -2.49
C ILE A 197 -16.83 8.44 -1.52
N LEU A 198 -16.35 8.52 -0.28
CA LEU A 198 -16.64 7.53 0.76
C LEU A 198 -18.14 7.45 1.04
N LEU A 199 -18.82 8.57 1.21
CA LEU A 199 -20.27 8.62 1.39
C LEU A 199 -21.00 7.98 0.22
N GLY A 200 -20.57 8.25 -1.01
CA GLY A 200 -21.11 7.59 -2.20
C GLY A 200 -20.92 6.06 -2.19
N LYS A 201 -19.79 5.56 -1.69
CA LYS A 201 -19.56 4.12 -1.52
C LYS A 201 -20.44 3.53 -0.41
N TYR A 202 -20.62 4.23 0.71
CA TYR A 202 -21.50 3.78 1.79
C TYR A 202 -22.95 3.62 1.33
N VAL A 203 -23.47 4.59 0.57
CA VAL A 203 -24.83 4.50 0.01
C VAL A 203 -24.96 3.30 -0.94
N LYS A 204 -23.96 3.05 -1.78
CA LYS A 204 -23.95 1.88 -2.67
C LYS A 204 -23.92 0.55 -1.91
N LEU A 205 -23.15 0.49 -0.81
CA LEU A 205 -23.10 -0.71 0.04
C LEU A 205 -24.44 -0.97 0.73
N ASP A 206 -25.11 0.07 1.23
CA ASP A 206 -26.44 -0.05 1.84
C ASP A 206 -27.47 -0.58 0.82
N GLU A 207 -27.43 -0.09 -0.42
CA GLU A 207 -28.31 -0.57 -1.49
C GLU A 207 -28.04 -2.03 -1.84
N LEU A 208 -26.77 -2.41 -1.99
CA LEU A 208 -26.39 -3.81 -2.26
C LEU A 208 -26.79 -4.75 -1.11
N GLN A 209 -26.71 -4.28 0.13
CA GLN A 209 -27.15 -5.05 1.29
C GLN A 209 -28.66 -5.31 1.23
N ARG A 210 -29.47 -4.29 0.88
CA ARG A 210 -30.92 -4.45 0.69
C ARG A 210 -31.26 -5.40 -0.44
N GLU A 211 -30.54 -5.33 -1.56
CA GLU A 211 -30.73 -6.28 -2.67
C GLU A 211 -30.41 -7.72 -2.26
N LEU A 212 -29.37 -7.93 -1.46
CA LEU A 212 -29.03 -9.26 -0.94
C LEU A 212 -30.11 -9.79 0.00
N GLU A 213 -30.58 -8.98 0.94
CA GLU A 213 -31.69 -9.35 1.85
C GLU A 213 -32.96 -9.70 1.05
N GLN A 214 -33.27 -8.94 0.00
CA GLN A 214 -34.40 -9.24 -0.89
C GLN A 214 -34.21 -10.57 -1.63
N ARG A 215 -33.01 -10.85 -2.18
CA ARG A 215 -32.73 -12.12 -2.84
C ARG A 215 -32.80 -13.30 -1.87
N GLU A 216 -32.32 -13.14 -0.65
CA GLU A 216 -32.38 -14.16 0.38
C GLU A 216 -33.84 -14.52 0.74
N GLN A 217 -34.69 -13.51 0.95
CA GLN A 217 -36.12 -13.74 1.16
C GLN A 217 -36.78 -14.45 -0.03
N GLN A 218 -36.43 -14.07 -1.26
CA GLN A 218 -36.96 -14.71 -2.45
C GLN A 218 -36.54 -16.19 -2.56
N LEU A 219 -35.29 -16.50 -2.21
CA LEU A 219 -34.78 -17.88 -2.18
C LEU A 219 -35.51 -18.71 -1.12
N LEU A 220 -35.73 -18.15 0.07
CA LEU A 220 -36.44 -18.83 1.16
C LEU A 220 -37.88 -19.18 0.77
N ILE A 221 -38.60 -18.26 0.12
CA ILE A 221 -39.95 -18.53 -0.41
C ILE A 221 -39.91 -19.64 -1.47
N ARG A 222 -38.91 -19.62 -2.36
CA ARG A 222 -38.75 -20.63 -3.40
C ARG A 222 -38.44 -22.00 -2.82
N GLU A 223 -37.58 -22.06 -1.81
CA GLU A 223 -37.25 -23.30 -1.10
C GLU A 223 -38.48 -23.90 -0.45
N GLN A 224 -39.28 -23.11 0.26
CA GLN A 224 -40.54 -23.57 0.86
C GLN A 224 -41.51 -24.12 -0.19
N ALA A 225 -41.64 -23.45 -1.34
CA ALA A 225 -42.50 -23.93 -2.43
C ALA A 225 -42.00 -25.24 -3.04
N LEU A 226 -40.67 -25.44 -3.12
CA LEU A 226 -40.10 -26.71 -3.58
C LEU A 226 -40.35 -27.83 -2.56
N ASN A 227 -40.16 -27.57 -1.28
CA ASN A 227 -40.41 -28.56 -0.22
C ASN A 227 -41.88 -28.99 -0.20
N GLN A 228 -42.83 -28.04 -0.33
CA GLN A 228 -44.26 -28.36 -0.44
C GLN A 228 -44.55 -29.28 -1.62
N ARG A 229 -43.94 -29.01 -2.78
CA ARG A 229 -44.10 -29.83 -3.97
C ARG A 229 -43.46 -31.22 -3.81
N GLU A 230 -42.34 -31.31 -3.10
CA GLU A 230 -41.71 -32.58 -2.77
C GLU A 230 -42.62 -33.44 -1.87
N ASP A 231 -43.21 -32.85 -0.84
CA ASP A 231 -44.17 -33.52 0.05
C ASP A 231 -45.41 -34.02 -0.72
N GLU A 232 -45.95 -33.22 -1.64
CA GLU A 232 -47.07 -33.62 -2.51
C GLU A 232 -46.70 -34.81 -3.40
N LEU A 233 -45.49 -34.82 -3.95
CA LEU A 233 -45.00 -35.93 -4.78
C LEU A 233 -44.81 -37.20 -3.96
N LEU A 234 -44.25 -37.11 -2.75
CA LEU A 234 -44.09 -38.25 -1.85
C LEU A 234 -45.46 -38.84 -1.46
N ALA A 235 -46.45 -38.01 -1.19
CA ALA A 235 -47.82 -38.44 -0.93
C ALA A 235 -48.43 -39.15 -2.15
N SER A 236 -48.22 -38.60 -3.36
CA SER A 236 -48.68 -39.22 -4.61
C SER A 236 -48.01 -40.57 -4.87
N ILE A 237 -46.70 -40.70 -4.63
CA ILE A 237 -45.96 -41.96 -4.80
C ILE A 237 -46.50 -43.01 -3.83
N SER A 238 -46.70 -42.63 -2.56
CA SER A 238 -47.24 -43.54 -1.54
C SER A 238 -48.65 -44.04 -1.90
N SER A 239 -49.49 -43.16 -2.46
CA SER A 239 -50.82 -43.52 -2.96
C SER A 239 -50.76 -44.48 -4.15
N LEU A 240 -49.84 -44.26 -5.10
CA LEU A 240 -49.63 -45.14 -6.24
C LEU A 240 -49.13 -46.52 -5.81
N GLN A 241 -48.20 -46.60 -4.86
CA GLN A 241 -47.71 -47.86 -4.29
C GLN A 241 -48.84 -48.64 -3.62
N ALA A 242 -49.69 -47.97 -2.83
CA ALA A 242 -50.85 -48.63 -2.22
C ALA A 242 -51.86 -49.15 -3.26
N ALA A 243 -52.05 -48.42 -4.37
CA ALA A 243 -52.91 -48.88 -5.46
C ALA A 243 -52.29 -50.06 -6.24
N GLU A 244 -50.97 -50.08 -6.42
CA GLU A 244 -50.22 -51.19 -7.01
C GLU A 244 -50.36 -52.46 -6.14
N GLU A 245 -50.14 -52.36 -4.83
CA GLU A 245 -50.32 -53.48 -3.88
C GLU A 245 -51.76 -54.05 -3.91
N GLN A 246 -52.77 -53.18 -4.05
CA GLN A 246 -54.17 -53.61 -4.18
C GLN A 246 -54.43 -54.36 -5.49
N LEU A 247 -53.81 -53.93 -6.59
CA LEU A 247 -53.92 -54.59 -7.90
C LEU A 247 -53.23 -55.96 -7.88
N ASP A 248 -52.04 -56.04 -7.32
CA ASP A 248 -51.30 -57.31 -7.18
C ASP A 248 -52.11 -58.32 -6.34
N ALA A 249 -52.70 -57.87 -5.23
CA ALA A 249 -53.57 -58.71 -4.41
C ALA A 249 -54.84 -59.21 -5.13
N LEU A 250 -55.32 -58.51 -6.16
CA LEU A 250 -56.43 -58.95 -6.99
C LEU A 250 -56.00 -59.93 -8.10
N LEU A 251 -54.75 -59.83 -8.57
CA LEU A 251 -54.19 -60.69 -9.62
C LEU A 251 -53.69 -62.03 -9.06
N ASP A 252 -53.25 -62.07 -7.81
CA ASP A 252 -52.80 -63.29 -7.12
C ASP A 252 -53.94 -64.20 -6.61
N ARG A 253 -55.19 -63.93 -6.99
CA ARG A 253 -56.40 -64.63 -6.54
C ARG A 253 -57.11 -65.38 -7.66
#